data_AF-A0A931U5R4-F1
#
_entry.id   AF-A0A931U5R4-F1
#
_cell.length_a   1.000
_cell.length_b   1.000
_cell.length_c   1.000
_cell.angle_alpha   90.00
_cell.angle_beta   90.00
_cell.angle_gamma   90.00
#
_symmetry.space_group_name_H-M   'P 1'
#
loop_
_entity.id
_entity.type
_entity.pdbx_description
1 polymer ?
#
loop_
_entity_poly.entity_id
_entity_poly.type
_entity_poly.pdbx_seq_one_letter_code
_entity_poly.pdbx_strand_id
1 'polypeptide(L)' 'VLPAAELETYTHKAAQQIAENAPLSIESAKRSIDIVLTNPSLEGVDGHALFGWIFGSADFAEGTRAFLEKRKPVFQGR' A
#
# COMPACT_ATOMS: atom_id res chain seq x y z
N VAL A 1 -21.44 1.97 6.73
CA VAL A 1 -21.91 2.13 8.13
C VAL A 1 -22.42 0.77 8.58
N LEU A 2 -22.06 0.32 9.79
CA LEU A 2 -22.34 -1.02 10.33
C LEU A 2 -22.98 -0.93 11.72
N PRO A 3 -23.66 -1.99 12.21
CA PRO A 3 -24.07 -2.10 13.61
C PRO A 3 -22.86 -2.02 14.55
N ALA A 4 -23.03 -1.39 15.72
CA ALA A 4 -21.95 -1.18 16.69
C ALA A 4 -21.25 -2.49 17.12
N ALA A 5 -22.02 -3.58 17.26
CA ALA A 5 -21.50 -4.90 17.63
C ALA A 5 -20.58 -5.54 16.58
N GLU A 6 -20.68 -5.13 15.31
CA GLU A 6 -19.87 -5.66 14.21
C GLU A 6 -18.62 -4.82 13.93
N LEU A 7 -18.56 -3.61 14.47
CA LEU A 7 -17.55 -2.61 14.13
C LEU A 7 -16.13 -3.11 14.35
N GLU A 8 -15.84 -3.65 15.54
CA GLU A 8 -14.50 -4.09 15.92
C GLU A 8 -14.00 -5.24 15.04
N THR A 9 -14.80 -6.29 14.89
CA THR A 9 -14.46 -7.43 14.04
C THR A 9 -14.21 -7.00 12.61
N TYR A 10 -15.04 -6.10 12.08
CA TYR A 10 -14.90 -5.62 10.71
C TYR A 10 -13.65 -4.77 10.54
N THR A 11 -13.37 -3.82 11.43
CA THR A 11 -12.21 -2.93 11.32
C THR A 11 -10.90 -3.70 11.48
N HIS A 12 -10.83 -4.67 12.40
CA HIS A 12 -9.67 -5.54 12.54
C HIS A 12 -9.43 -6.39 11.29
N LYS A 13 -10.50 -6.96 10.70
CA LYS A 13 -10.39 -7.70 9.45
C LYS A 13 -9.86 -6.82 8.31
N ALA A 14 -10.37 -5.59 8.18
CA ALA A 14 -9.90 -4.65 7.18
C ALA A 14 -8.43 -4.25 7.41
N ALA A 15 -8.05 -3.98 8.66
CA ALA A 15 -6.67 -3.67 9.03
C ALA A 15 -5.72 -4.82 8.70
N GLN A 16 -6.15 -6.06 8.96
CA GLN A 16 -5.36 -7.25 8.62
C GLN A 16 -5.20 -7.42 7.11
N GLN A 17 -6.26 -7.21 6.32
CA GLN A 17 -6.16 -7.23 4.86
C GLN A 17 -5.17 -6.19 4.33
N ILE A 18 -5.11 -5.00 4.93
CA ILE A 18 -4.13 -3.97 4.57
C ILE A 18 -2.72 -4.42 4.97
N ALA A 19 -2.56 -4.94 6.18
CA ALA A 19 -1.26 -5.38 6.73
C ALA A 19 -0.65 -6.57 5.98
N GLU A 20 -1.43 -7.33 5.21
CA GLU A 20 -0.94 -8.39 4.33
C GLU A 20 -0.27 -7.88 3.03
N ASN A 21 -0.31 -6.57 2.75
CA ASN A 21 0.31 -5.97 1.56
C ASN A 21 1.73 -5.45 1.87
N ALA A 22 2.49 -5.16 0.80
CA ALA A 22 3.81 -4.57 0.90
C ALA A 22 3.75 -3.21 1.64
N PRO A 23 4.38 -3.06 2.82
CA PRO A 23 4.25 -1.85 3.63
C PRO A 23 4.64 -0.57 2.90
N LEU A 24 5.75 -0.61 2.13
CA LEU A 24 6.24 0.55 1.38
C LEU A 24 5.26 0.98 0.28
N SER A 25 4.61 0.03 -0.39
CA SER A 25 3.58 0.30 -1.39
C SER A 25 2.35 0.95 -0.77
N ILE A 26 1.90 0.47 0.40
CA ILE A 26 0.77 1.07 1.12
C ILE A 26 1.11 2.50 1.57
N GLU A 27 2.31 2.72 2.07
CA GLU A 27 2.78 4.04 2.48
C GLU A 27 2.79 5.03 1.30
N SER A 28 3.39 4.65 0.17
CA SER A 28 3.42 5.51 -1.03
C SER A 28 2.02 5.79 -1.58
N ALA A 29 1.13 4.80 -1.58
CA ALA A 29 -0.25 4.98 -2.01
C ALA A 29 -0.98 6.01 -1.13
N LYS A 30 -0.84 5.92 0.20
CA LYS A 30 -1.44 6.89 1.13
C LYS A 30 -0.88 8.30 0.92
N ARG A 31 0.45 8.43 0.82
CA ARG A 31 1.11 9.72 0.55
C ARG A 31 0.65 10.34 -0.77
N SER A 32 0.53 9.52 -1.81
CA SER A 32 0.04 9.96 -3.12
C SER A 32 -1.39 10.50 -3.04
N ILE A 33 -2.27 9.83 -2.29
CA ILE A 33 -3.64 10.30 -2.05
C ILE A 33 -3.63 11.65 -1.30
N ASP A 34 -2.85 11.77 -0.22
CA ASP A 34 -2.77 13.01 0.56
C ASP A 34 -2.29 14.20 -0.29
N ILE A 35 -1.32 13.97 -1.19
CA ILE A 35 -0.83 14.98 -2.13
C ILE A 35 -1.93 15.39 -3.11
N VAL A 36 -2.66 14.45 -3.70
CA VAL A 36 -3.74 14.76 -4.65
C VAL A 36 -4.86 15.55 -3.96
N LEU A 37 -5.18 15.21 -2.71
CA LEU A 37 -6.23 15.90 -1.94
C LEU A 37 -5.83 17.33 -1.55
N THR A 38 -4.53 17.58 -1.32
CA THR A 38 -4.02 18.90 -0.93
C THR A 38 -3.57 19.74 -2.12
N ASN A 39 -3.23 19.12 -3.24
CA ASN A 39 -2.83 19.74 -4.50
C ASN A 39 -3.52 19.06 -5.70
N PRO A 40 -4.82 19.34 -5.96
CA PRO A 40 -5.55 18.70 -7.04
C PRO A 40 -5.03 19.00 -8.45
N SER A 41 -4.33 20.12 -8.66
CA SER A 41 -3.72 20.45 -9.96
C SER A 41 -2.48 19.60 -10.26
N LEU A 42 -1.91 18.94 -9.24
CA LEU A 42 -0.65 18.19 -9.31
C LEU A 42 0.54 19.03 -9.80
N GLU A 43 0.42 20.35 -9.75
CA GLU A 43 1.48 21.25 -10.20
C GLU A 43 2.73 21.03 -9.34
N GLY A 44 3.87 20.82 -10.00
CA GLY A 44 5.16 20.56 -9.35
C GLY A 44 5.32 19.18 -8.72
N VAL A 45 4.34 18.28 -8.88
CA VAL A 45 4.43 16.90 -8.35
C VAL A 45 5.23 16.03 -9.32
N ASP A 46 6.37 15.51 -8.87
CA ASP A 46 7.08 14.43 -9.57
C ASP A 46 6.52 13.07 -9.13
N GLY A 47 5.72 12.46 -10.00
CA GLY A 47 5.17 11.13 -9.76
C GLY A 47 6.26 10.07 -9.54
N HIS A 48 7.39 10.13 -10.26
CA HIS A 48 8.45 9.15 -10.10
C HIS A 48 9.10 9.22 -8.71
N ALA A 49 9.22 10.41 -8.13
CA ALA A 49 9.69 10.55 -6.75
C ALA A 49 8.74 9.92 -5.72
N LEU A 50 7.43 9.85 -6.01
CA LEU A 50 6.43 9.32 -5.08
C LEU A 50 6.45 7.78 -4.97
N PHE A 51 6.65 7.07 -6.07
CA PHE A 51 6.59 5.60 -6.09
C PHE A 51 7.87 4.93 -6.60
N GLY A 52 8.74 5.66 -7.30
CA GLY A 52 9.92 5.11 -7.97
C GLY A 52 10.90 4.41 -7.03
N TRP A 53 11.02 4.91 -5.80
CA TRP A 53 11.89 4.33 -4.77
C TRP A 53 11.45 2.93 -4.32
N ILE A 54 10.16 2.57 -4.48
CA ILE A 54 9.64 1.25 -4.10
C ILE A 54 10.16 0.16 -5.03
N PHE A 55 10.43 0.46 -6.31
CA PHE A 55 10.91 -0.55 -7.26
C PHE A 55 12.27 -1.15 -6.89
N GLY A 56 13.06 -0.44 -6.09
CA GLY A 56 14.33 -0.94 -5.54
C GLY A 56 14.19 -1.76 -4.26
N SER A 57 12.98 -1.90 -3.70
CA SER A 57 12.74 -2.60 -2.44
C SER A 57 12.77 -4.12 -2.58
N ALA A 58 13.10 -4.82 -1.49
CA ALA A 58 13.04 -6.27 -1.44
C ALA A 58 11.60 -6.79 -1.60
N ASP A 59 10.61 -6.05 -1.09
CA ASP A 59 9.19 -6.35 -1.21
C ASP A 59 8.69 -6.26 -2.65
N PHE A 60 9.21 -5.33 -3.46
CA PHE A 60 8.88 -5.28 -4.88
C PHE A 60 9.40 -6.53 -5.61
N ALA A 61 10.64 -6.93 -5.34
CA ALA A 61 11.24 -8.13 -5.91
C ALA A 61 10.49 -9.39 -5.47
N GLU A 62 10.14 -9.50 -4.19
CA GLU A 62 9.36 -10.62 -3.65
C GLU A 62 7.94 -10.66 -4.22
N GLY A 63 7.25 -9.52 -4.31
CA GLY A 63 5.90 -9.45 -4.91
C GLY A 63 5.91 -9.92 -6.36
N THR A 64 6.90 -9.46 -7.14
CA THR A 64 7.09 -9.89 -8.54
C THR A 64 7.36 -11.40 -8.63
N ARG A 65 8.30 -11.91 -7.82
CA ARG A 65 8.64 -13.33 -7.78
C ARG A 65 7.44 -14.19 -7.37
N ALA A 66 6.75 -13.83 -6.29
CA ALA A 66 5.60 -14.55 -5.77
C ALA A 66 4.45 -14.61 -6.80
N PHE A 67 4.23 -13.51 -7.52
CA PHE A 67 3.27 -13.46 -8.63
C PHE A 67 3.62 -14.45 -9.74
N LEU A 68 4.87 -14.45 -10.21
CA LEU A 68 5.36 -15.37 -11.25
C LEU A 68 5.29 -16.84 -10.78
N GLU A 69 5.58 -17.10 -9.51
CA GLU A 69 5.54 -18.43 -8.88
C GLU A 69 4.12 -18.85 -8.43
N LYS A 70 3.10 -17.99 -8.60
CA LYS A 70 1.71 -18.21 -8.17
C LYS A 70 1.57 -18.59 -6.69
N ARG A 71 2.33 -17.94 -5.82
CA ARG A 71 2.25 -18.12 -4.35
C ARG A 71 1.96 -16.80 -3.64
N LYS A 72 1.59 -16.89 -2.37
CA LYS A 72 1.43 -15.70 -1.51
C LYS A 72 2.82 -15.08 -1.25
N PRO A 73 2.98 -13.75 -1.42
CA PRO A 73 4.21 -13.07 -1.07
C PRO A 73 4.41 -12.97 0.45
N VAL A 74 5.66 -12.86 0.89
CA VAL A 74 6.03 -12.57 2.28
C VAL A 74 6.73 -11.22 2.35
N PHE A 75 5.97 -10.17 2.64
CA PHE A 75 6.50 -8.82 2.73
C PHE A 75 7.15 -8.54 4.09
N GLN A 76 8.20 -7.72 4.09
CA GLN A 76 9.03 -7.41 5.26
C GLN A 76 9.25 -5.90 5.49
N GLY A 77 8.67 -5.05 4.64
CA GLY A 77 8.75 -3.59 4.76
C GLY A 77 10.10 -3.00 4.36
N ARG A 78 10.80 -3.62 3.42
CA ARG A 78 12.13 -3.22 2.95
C ARG A 78 12.34 -3.57 1.49
#